data_AF-A0AAV2TRK8-F1
#
_entry.id   AF-A0AAV2TRK8-F1
#
_cell.length_a   1.000
_cell.length_b   1.000
_cell.length_c   1.000
_cell.angle_alpha   90.00
_cell.angle_beta   90.00
_cell.angle_gamma   90.00
#
_symmetry.space_group_name_H-M   'P 1'
#
loop_
_entity.id
_entity.type
_entity.pdbx_description
1 polymer ?
#
loop_
_entity_poly.entity_id
_entity_poly.type
_entity_poly.pdbx_seq_one_letter_code
_entity_poly.pdbx_strand_id
1 'polypeptide(L)'
;MGFLKFSGRRGRFRLSRFCVVGVLVFGLFYMTFRYASSRVQKTHPLLLLASGSCGSKRRYPHRLVDDLPLNQFDLCCPNPVPLPLAYSTTQSAPNFSAILSKHPDVCQGSWIPRGCIPQQKIAVLVPYRDRGLHLRLLLFRLHDVLAHQRVAYSIYVIEQAGDTPFNRGLLLNIGMRESLLRDPTISCFIFHDVDLLPEDSNNLYLCDGNLRHMASGIDEARFHSPFENYAGGVTALSRTNAILINGFPNRYWGWGNEDDELSARAFMHNLMLTRCPEYIGRYKAVRHLKAARGSGHYGTFLAYRGFTNDGLNYLGNDSYKILYDSSAIHESVRFQNESTLTNFLSFPVGQCALGTIAHHLNLSNEQQLRSAGLSGIDAVQLEQATRYVLYTHITVDVSALHKTTIKPLHETRESVWWFLNFYGWL
;
A
#
# COMPACT_ATOMS: atom_id res chain seq x y z
N MET A 1 -40.31 -25.78 -24.30
CA MET A 1 -40.95 -26.17 -25.58
C MET A 1 -40.37 -25.26 -26.65
N GLY A 2 -39.58 -25.80 -27.59
CA GLY A 2 -38.83 -25.04 -28.59
C GLY A 2 -37.52 -25.71 -28.97
N PHE A 3 -37.62 -26.76 -29.81
CA PHE A 3 -36.51 -27.51 -30.40
C PHE A 3 -35.92 -26.77 -31.62
N LEU A 4 -34.59 -26.81 -31.79
CA LEU A 4 -33.90 -26.77 -33.09
C LEU A 4 -32.50 -27.38 -32.92
N LYS A 5 -32.36 -28.71 -33.13
CA LYS A 5 -31.83 -29.38 -34.34
C LYS A 5 -30.41 -28.95 -34.74
N PHE A 6 -29.43 -29.76 -34.32
CA PHE A 6 -28.13 -29.87 -34.99
C PHE A 6 -28.31 -30.54 -36.36
N SER A 7 -27.80 -29.92 -37.42
CA SER A 7 -27.52 -30.59 -38.69
C SER A 7 -26.09 -30.28 -39.11
N GLY A 8 -25.29 -31.33 -39.29
CA GLY A 8 -23.93 -31.23 -39.76
C GLY A 8 -23.90 -30.93 -41.26
N ARG A 9 -23.15 -29.90 -41.65
CA ARG A 9 -22.57 -29.77 -42.99
C ARG A 9 -21.08 -29.54 -42.84
N ARG A 10 -20.29 -30.42 -43.47
CA ARG A 10 -18.84 -30.28 -43.65
C ARG A 10 -18.55 -28.99 -44.43
N GLY A 11 -18.16 -27.93 -43.72
CA GLY A 11 -17.59 -26.72 -44.31
C GLY A 11 -16.09 -26.68 -44.02
N ARG A 12 -15.26 -26.65 -45.07
CA ARG A 12 -13.82 -26.35 -44.95
C ARG A 12 -13.67 -24.96 -44.33
N PHE A 13 -13.23 -24.89 -43.07
CA PHE A 13 -12.74 -23.65 -42.50
C PHE A 13 -11.38 -23.32 -43.12
N ARG A 14 -11.33 -22.29 -43.97
CA ARG A 14 -10.08 -21.58 -44.26
C ARG A 14 -9.69 -20.86 -42.96
N LEU A 15 -8.70 -21.39 -42.24
CA LEU A 15 -8.05 -20.64 -41.18
C LEU A 15 -7.38 -19.40 -41.81
N SER A 16 -7.85 -18.22 -41.39
CA SER A 16 -7.11 -16.98 -41.56
C SER A 16 -5.75 -17.12 -40.88
N ARG A 17 -4.68 -16.73 -41.57
CA ARG A 17 -3.28 -16.77 -41.09
C ARG A 17 -3.07 -16.03 -39.75
N PHE A 18 -4.01 -15.18 -39.32
CA PHE A 18 -3.96 -14.49 -38.03
C PHE A 18 -4.32 -15.36 -36.81
N CYS A 19 -5.07 -16.45 -36.97
CA CYS A 19 -5.49 -17.29 -35.84
C CYS A 19 -4.41 -18.30 -35.41
N VAL A 20 -3.55 -18.72 -36.36
CA VAL A 20 -2.44 -19.65 -36.08
C VAL A 20 -1.29 -18.97 -35.33
N VAL A 21 -1.11 -17.65 -35.51
CA VAL A 21 -0.12 -16.87 -34.76
C VAL A 21 -0.53 -16.71 -33.29
N GLY A 22 -1.83 -16.54 -33.00
CA GLY A 22 -2.33 -16.43 -31.63
C GLY A 22 -2.10 -17.68 -30.79
N VAL A 23 -2.30 -18.88 -31.37
CA VAL A 23 -2.14 -20.14 -30.64
C VAL A 23 -0.66 -20.52 -30.46
N LEU A 24 0.22 -20.19 -31.41
CA LEU A 24 1.66 -20.41 -31.27
C LEU A 24 2.31 -19.46 -30.25
N VAL A 25 1.84 -18.21 -30.14
CA VAL A 25 2.29 -17.29 -29.10
C VAL A 25 1.89 -17.79 -27.71
N PHE A 26 0.68 -18.33 -27.53
CA PHE A 26 0.24 -18.92 -26.26
C PHE A 26 0.91 -20.26 -25.92
N GLY A 27 1.31 -21.06 -26.91
CA GLY A 27 2.05 -22.32 -26.69
C GLY A 27 3.50 -22.09 -26.23
N LEU A 28 4.15 -21.04 -26.75
CA LEU A 28 5.49 -20.62 -26.31
C LEU A 28 5.48 -19.97 -24.92
N PHE A 29 4.35 -19.39 -24.51
CA PHE A 29 4.12 -18.80 -23.17
C PHE A 29 4.35 -19.76 -22.01
N TYR A 30 4.24 -21.09 -22.21
CA TYR A 30 4.41 -22.06 -21.12
C TYR A 30 5.81 -22.68 -21.05
N MET A 31 6.56 -22.70 -22.16
CA MET A 31 7.91 -23.28 -22.19
C MET A 31 9.03 -22.27 -21.93
N THR A 32 8.85 -20.98 -22.26
CA THR A 32 9.87 -19.95 -22.00
C THR A 32 9.96 -19.53 -20.53
N PHE A 33 8.91 -19.75 -19.74
CA PHE A 33 8.91 -19.56 -18.28
C PHE A 33 10.02 -20.37 -17.57
N ARG A 34 10.48 -21.48 -18.17
CA ARG A 34 11.56 -22.29 -17.59
C ARG A 34 12.97 -21.76 -17.86
N TYR A 35 13.17 -20.89 -18.85
CA TYR A 35 14.53 -20.53 -19.29
C TYR A 35 14.93 -19.09 -18.92
N ALA A 36 14.00 -18.14 -18.96
CA ALA A 36 14.30 -16.72 -18.71
C ALA A 36 14.60 -16.41 -17.23
N SER A 37 14.05 -17.17 -16.28
CA SER A 37 14.25 -16.92 -14.84
C SER A 37 15.66 -17.26 -14.32
N SER A 38 16.55 -17.82 -15.17
CA SER A 38 17.88 -18.28 -14.76
C SER A 38 19.03 -17.33 -15.10
N ARG A 39 18.78 -16.25 -15.86
CA ARG A 39 19.82 -15.27 -16.21
C ARG A 39 19.43 -13.88 -15.71
N VAL A 40 20.31 -13.36 -14.86
CA VAL A 40 20.36 -11.97 -14.37
C VAL A 40 19.38 -11.63 -13.24
N GLN A 41 19.48 -12.34 -12.11
CA GLN A 41 19.30 -11.67 -10.82
C GLN A 41 20.62 -10.95 -10.50
N LYS A 42 20.72 -9.65 -10.79
CA LYS A 42 21.71 -8.80 -10.13
C LYS A 42 21.24 -8.61 -8.69
N THR A 43 21.54 -9.57 -7.82
CA THR A 43 21.52 -9.35 -6.38
C THR A 43 22.61 -8.33 -6.08
N HIS A 44 22.24 -7.06 -5.98
CA HIS A 44 23.16 -6.06 -5.46
C HIS A 44 23.39 -6.38 -3.96
N PRO A 45 24.65 -6.53 -3.52
CA PRO A 45 24.93 -6.77 -2.12
C PRO A 45 24.39 -5.61 -1.29
N LEU A 46 23.80 -5.95 -0.14
CA LEU A 46 23.40 -5.03 0.93
C LEU A 46 24.54 -4.04 1.27
N LEU A 47 24.54 -2.89 0.61
CA LEU A 47 25.27 -1.66 0.92
C LEU A 47 24.29 -0.55 0.51
N LEU A 48 23.79 0.39 1.31
CA LEU A 48 24.17 0.96 2.60
C LEU A 48 22.88 1.57 3.18
N LEU A 49 22.22 0.90 4.12
CA LEU A 49 21.27 1.53 5.07
C LEU A 49 21.44 0.95 6.50
N ALA A 50 22.61 0.38 6.78
CA ALA A 50 23.02 -0.11 8.09
C ALA A 50 24.15 0.71 8.71
N SER A 51 24.24 2.01 8.41
CA SER A 51 25.18 2.95 9.06
C SER A 51 24.53 3.88 10.08
N GLY A 52 23.29 3.60 10.48
CA GLY A 52 22.77 4.01 11.78
C GLY A 52 22.95 2.83 12.75
N SER A 53 23.96 2.91 13.61
CA SER A 53 24.44 1.84 14.49
C SER A 53 23.31 1.10 15.23
N CYS A 54 22.91 -0.05 14.70
CA CYS A 54 22.34 -1.11 15.51
C CYS A 54 23.40 -2.19 15.73
N GLY A 55 24.19 -2.02 16.79
CA GLY A 55 25.01 -3.09 17.37
C GLY A 55 26.30 -3.48 16.64
N SER A 56 27.34 -2.64 16.70
CA SER A 56 28.72 -3.12 16.92
C SER A 56 29.61 -1.97 17.36
N LYS A 57 30.19 -2.07 18.57
CA LYS A 57 31.32 -1.21 18.99
C LYS A 57 32.51 -1.49 18.05
N ARG A 58 32.62 -0.77 16.94
CA ARG A 58 33.87 -0.67 16.17
C ARG A 58 34.30 0.79 16.14
N ARG A 59 35.43 1.07 16.79
CA ARG A 59 36.19 2.31 16.64
C ARG A 59 36.58 2.44 15.16
N TYR A 60 36.13 3.50 14.52
CA TYR A 60 36.73 4.01 13.28
C TYR A 60 36.96 5.52 13.42
N PRO A 61 37.99 6.05 12.74
CA PRO A 61 38.65 7.28 13.13
C PRO A 61 37.94 8.54 12.61
N HIS A 62 38.08 9.58 13.42
CA HIS A 62 37.88 11.02 13.24
C HIS A 62 37.32 11.63 11.94
N ARG A 63 36.41 12.58 12.21
CA ARG A 63 36.01 13.80 11.50
C ARG A 63 34.94 13.67 10.42
N LEU A 64 33.73 14.15 10.75
CA LEU A 64 33.18 15.42 10.23
C LEU A 64 31.90 15.82 11.00
N VAL A 65 31.92 17.08 11.49
CA VAL A 65 30.82 17.98 11.91
C VAL A 65 30.15 17.77 13.29
N ASP A 66 30.73 18.47 14.27
CA ASP A 66 30.14 19.44 15.22
C ASP A 66 28.93 19.06 16.09
N ASP A 67 29.24 18.67 17.32
CA ASP A 67 28.66 19.10 18.61
C ASP A 67 27.24 19.70 18.62
N LEU A 68 26.25 18.81 18.68
CA LEU A 68 24.98 19.05 19.36
C LEU A 68 24.87 18.06 20.53
N PRO A 69 24.33 18.44 21.70
CA PRO A 69 24.18 17.53 22.82
C PRO A 69 23.23 16.40 22.41
N LEU A 70 23.79 15.19 22.24
CA LEU A 70 23.05 13.99 21.84
C LEU A 70 21.92 13.74 22.84
N ASN A 71 20.69 13.92 22.38
CA ASN A 71 19.50 13.53 23.12
C ASN A 71 19.56 12.03 23.45
N GLN A 72 19.14 11.71 24.66
CA GLN A 72 19.33 10.48 25.43
C GLN A 72 18.68 9.19 24.88
N PHE A 73 18.26 9.15 23.60
CA PHE A 73 17.54 8.02 23.01
C PHE A 73 18.22 7.49 21.74
N ASP A 74 18.45 6.18 21.69
CA ASP A 74 18.96 5.48 20.50
C ASP A 74 17.90 5.37 19.39
N LEU A 75 18.35 5.17 18.14
CA LEU A 75 17.46 4.88 17.01
C LEU A 75 16.73 3.55 17.20
N CYS A 76 15.48 3.47 16.75
CA CYS A 76 14.72 2.24 16.79
C CYS A 76 15.30 1.20 15.82
N CYS A 77 15.45 -0.03 16.31
CA CYS A 77 15.80 -1.17 15.50
C CYS A 77 14.64 -2.18 15.46
N PRO A 78 14.39 -2.84 14.31
CA PRO A 78 13.46 -3.96 14.26
C PRO A 78 13.81 -5.03 15.29
N ASN A 79 12.79 -5.71 15.83
CA ASN A 79 13.04 -6.85 16.69
C ASN A 79 13.76 -7.95 15.89
N PRO A 80 14.91 -8.47 16.37
CA PRO A 80 15.70 -9.45 15.63
C PRO A 80 15.06 -10.85 15.60
N VAL A 81 14.08 -11.13 16.47
CA VAL A 81 13.40 -12.43 16.51
C VAL A 81 12.20 -12.40 15.57
N PRO A 82 12.13 -13.24 14.52
CA PRO A 82 11.00 -13.22 13.60
C PRO A 82 9.66 -13.44 14.31
N LEU A 83 8.67 -12.62 13.97
CA LEU A 83 7.31 -12.76 14.46
C LEU A 83 6.63 -13.91 13.71
N PRO A 84 6.11 -14.95 14.39
CA PRO A 84 5.35 -16.00 13.72
C PRO A 84 4.02 -15.43 13.23
N LEU A 85 3.96 -15.12 11.93
CA LEU A 85 2.74 -14.66 11.29
C LEU A 85 1.87 -15.87 11.02
N ALA A 86 0.85 -16.08 11.87
CA ALA A 86 -0.06 -17.20 11.73
C ALA A 86 -0.64 -17.25 10.30
N TYR A 87 -0.72 -18.46 9.73
CA TYR A 87 -1.56 -18.74 8.56
C TYR A 87 -3.02 -18.48 8.97
N SER A 88 -3.43 -17.22 8.92
CA SER A 88 -4.81 -16.84 9.17
C SER A 88 -5.64 -17.65 8.19
N THR A 89 -6.62 -18.39 8.71
CA THR A 89 -7.63 -19.01 7.88
C THR A 89 -8.29 -17.86 7.12
N THR A 90 -7.98 -17.73 5.83
CA THR A 90 -8.43 -16.62 4.96
C THR A 90 -9.95 -16.55 4.78
N GLN A 91 -10.69 -17.36 5.56
CA GLN A 91 -12.14 -17.51 5.58
C GLN A 91 -12.79 -16.77 6.76
N SER A 92 -12.06 -16.41 7.82
CA SER A 92 -12.61 -15.66 8.95
C SER A 92 -11.61 -14.61 9.46
N ALA A 93 -12.03 -13.35 9.44
CA ALA A 93 -11.24 -12.25 9.97
C ALA A 93 -11.66 -11.94 11.42
N PRO A 94 -10.72 -11.54 12.30
CA PRO A 94 -11.08 -11.05 13.62
C PRO A 94 -11.92 -9.77 13.52
N ASN A 95 -12.81 -9.56 14.49
CA ASN A 95 -13.60 -8.32 14.57
C ASN A 95 -12.70 -7.16 15.04
N PHE A 96 -13.09 -5.91 14.76
CA PHE A 96 -12.27 -4.74 15.10
C PHE A 96 -11.95 -4.64 16.60
N SER A 97 -12.90 -4.99 17.48
CA SER A 97 -12.67 -5.04 18.93
C SER A 97 -11.57 -6.00 19.32
N ALA A 98 -11.50 -7.20 18.71
CA ALA A 98 -10.46 -8.18 18.98
C ALA A 98 -9.07 -7.69 18.50
N ILE A 99 -9.03 -7.00 17.35
CA ILE A 99 -7.79 -6.38 16.84
C ILE A 99 -7.32 -5.29 17.81
N LEU A 100 -8.24 -4.43 18.27
CA LEU A 100 -7.91 -3.35 19.21
C LEU A 100 -7.45 -3.87 20.56
N SER A 101 -8.09 -4.92 21.11
CA SER A 101 -7.67 -5.53 22.37
C SER A 101 -6.23 -6.09 22.32
N LYS A 102 -5.77 -6.49 21.12
CA LYS A 102 -4.37 -6.89 20.89
C LYS A 102 -3.42 -5.71 20.72
N HIS A 103 -3.90 -4.59 20.20
CA HIS A 103 -3.12 -3.39 19.90
C HIS A 103 -3.65 -2.14 20.63
N PRO A 104 -3.64 -2.12 21.99
CA PRO A 104 -4.26 -1.05 22.76
C PRO A 104 -3.56 0.31 22.66
N ASP A 105 -2.31 0.33 22.17
CA ASP A 105 -1.51 1.55 21.99
C ASP A 105 -1.76 2.22 20.62
N VAL A 106 -2.58 1.64 19.74
CA VAL A 106 -2.94 2.24 18.45
C VAL A 106 -4.00 3.32 18.65
N CYS A 107 -3.79 4.50 18.06
CA CYS A 107 -4.74 5.60 18.08
C CYS A 107 -4.92 6.20 16.67
N GLN A 108 -6.15 6.36 16.20
CA GLN A 108 -6.46 6.97 14.89
C GLN A 108 -5.64 6.34 13.75
N GLY A 109 -5.43 5.02 13.82
CA GLY A 109 -4.59 4.29 12.88
C GLY A 109 -3.08 4.43 13.07
N SER A 110 -2.65 5.14 14.10
CA SER A 110 -1.28 5.54 14.30
C SER A 110 -0.66 4.88 15.52
N TRP A 111 0.64 4.61 15.45
CA TRP A 111 1.43 4.07 16.55
C TRP A 111 2.88 4.54 16.44
N ILE A 112 3.53 4.71 17.59
CA ILE A 112 4.95 5.09 17.68
C ILE A 112 5.65 4.20 18.70
N PRO A 113 6.88 3.73 18.42
CA PRO A 113 7.67 2.99 19.41
C PRO A 113 8.01 3.87 20.61
N ARG A 114 7.98 3.28 21.82
CA ARG A 114 8.46 3.91 23.05
C ARG A 114 9.94 3.57 23.28
N GLY A 115 10.68 4.51 23.88
CA GLY A 115 12.06 4.30 24.31
C GLY A 115 13.11 4.24 23.19
N CYS A 116 12.79 4.71 21.98
CA CYS A 116 13.73 4.90 20.88
C CYS A 116 13.19 5.93 19.89
N ILE A 117 14.04 6.46 19.02
CA ILE A 117 13.66 7.41 17.97
C ILE A 117 13.44 6.65 16.65
N PRO A 118 12.24 6.67 16.06
CA PRO A 118 11.97 5.98 14.79
C PRO A 118 12.77 6.62 13.64
N GLN A 119 13.33 5.79 12.76
CA GLN A 119 14.13 6.28 11.62
C GLN A 119 13.28 6.98 10.56
N GLN A 120 12.05 6.50 10.36
CA GLN A 120 11.10 7.02 9.38
C GLN A 120 9.71 7.04 10.01
N LYS A 121 8.89 7.99 9.57
CA LYS A 121 7.45 7.98 9.82
C LYS A 121 6.75 7.60 8.53
N ILE A 122 6.06 6.46 8.57
CA ILE A 122 5.48 5.83 7.38
C ILE A 122 3.97 6.05 7.34
N ALA A 123 3.45 6.33 6.15
CA ALA A 123 2.02 6.29 5.88
C ALA A 123 1.71 5.06 5.04
N VAL A 124 0.92 4.13 5.57
CA VAL A 124 0.40 2.98 4.83
C VAL A 124 -0.90 3.39 4.17
N LEU A 125 -0.90 3.45 2.85
CA LEU A 125 -2.02 3.90 2.02
C LEU A 125 -2.70 2.69 1.38
N VAL A 126 -3.95 2.45 1.78
CA VAL A 126 -4.75 1.30 1.34
C VAL A 126 -5.90 1.81 0.47
N PRO A 127 -5.85 1.63 -0.87
CA PRO A 127 -6.96 1.95 -1.75
C PRO A 127 -8.06 0.91 -1.54
N TYR A 128 -9.31 1.34 -1.39
CA TYR A 128 -10.36 0.48 -0.85
C TYR A 128 -11.74 0.72 -1.49
N ARG A 129 -12.51 -0.36 -1.63
CA ARG A 129 -13.97 -0.37 -1.85
C ARG A 129 -14.51 -1.77 -1.60
N ASP A 130 -15.51 -1.91 -0.73
CA ASP A 130 -16.25 -3.16 -0.48
C ASP A 130 -15.40 -4.41 -0.12
N ARG A 131 -14.39 -4.23 0.73
CA ARG A 131 -13.42 -5.30 1.10
C ARG A 131 -13.29 -5.53 2.60
N GLY A 132 -14.40 -5.46 3.35
CA GLY A 132 -14.39 -5.45 4.82
C GLY A 132 -13.67 -6.63 5.47
N LEU A 133 -13.86 -7.85 4.95
CA LEU A 133 -13.13 -9.04 5.41
C LEU A 133 -11.62 -8.90 5.21
N HIS A 134 -11.20 -8.43 4.02
CA HIS A 134 -9.78 -8.33 3.65
C HIS A 134 -9.10 -7.26 4.50
N LEU A 135 -9.78 -6.12 4.71
CA LEU A 135 -9.27 -5.05 5.55
C LEU A 135 -9.06 -5.51 6.99
N ARG A 136 -9.97 -6.29 7.58
CA ARG A 136 -9.79 -6.82 8.94
C ARG A 136 -8.62 -7.80 9.04
N LEU A 137 -8.44 -8.68 8.04
CA LEU A 137 -7.26 -9.55 7.96
C LEU A 137 -5.97 -8.73 7.84
N LEU A 138 -5.99 -7.69 7.00
CA LEU A 138 -4.84 -6.82 6.79
C LEU A 138 -4.47 -6.05 8.05
N LEU A 139 -5.42 -5.39 8.71
CA LEU A 139 -5.16 -4.62 9.93
C LEU A 139 -4.62 -5.49 11.05
N PHE A 140 -5.20 -6.70 11.23
CA PHE A 140 -4.68 -7.67 12.18
C PHE A 140 -3.21 -8.03 11.90
N ARG A 141 -2.84 -8.17 10.62
CA ARG A 141 -1.47 -8.50 10.21
C ARG A 141 -0.52 -7.30 10.30
N LEU A 142 -0.93 -6.13 9.84
CA LEU A 142 -0.07 -4.95 9.75
C LEU A 142 0.26 -4.38 11.12
N HIS A 143 -0.70 -4.26 12.03
CA HIS A 143 -0.40 -3.73 13.36
C HIS A 143 0.63 -4.57 14.10
N ASP A 144 0.56 -5.91 13.99
CA ASP A 144 1.56 -6.84 14.46
C ASP A 144 2.94 -6.59 13.85
N VAL A 145 3.03 -6.61 12.52
CA VAL A 145 4.30 -6.50 11.79
C VAL A 145 4.95 -5.14 12.03
N LEU A 146 4.20 -4.05 11.91
CA LEU A 146 4.74 -2.69 12.01
C LEU A 146 5.18 -2.36 13.43
N ALA A 147 4.41 -2.75 14.45
CA ALA A 147 4.83 -2.57 15.84
C ALA A 147 6.08 -3.41 16.17
N HIS A 148 6.14 -4.65 15.66
CA HIS A 148 7.29 -5.53 15.82
C HIS A 148 8.56 -4.98 15.13
N GLN A 149 8.41 -4.32 13.99
CA GLN A 149 9.49 -3.63 13.29
C GLN A 149 9.88 -2.29 13.96
N ARG A 150 9.15 -1.85 14.98
CA ARG A 150 9.35 -0.58 15.69
C ARG A 150 9.39 0.63 14.76
N VAL A 151 8.53 0.65 13.73
CA VAL A 151 8.35 1.79 12.84
C VAL A 151 7.24 2.70 13.35
N ALA A 152 7.42 4.02 13.24
CA ALA A 152 6.33 4.95 13.47
C ALA A 152 5.42 4.95 12.25
N TYR A 153 4.14 4.61 12.41
CA TYR A 153 3.24 4.43 11.28
C TYR A 153 1.88 5.06 11.51
N SER A 154 1.21 5.37 10.40
CA SER A 154 -0.22 5.70 10.32
C SER A 154 -0.85 4.94 9.15
N ILE A 155 -1.98 4.27 9.38
CA ILE A 155 -2.73 3.55 8.34
C ILE A 155 -3.89 4.41 7.85
N TYR A 156 -3.93 4.67 6.54
CA TYR A 156 -5.00 5.39 5.86
C TYR A 156 -5.70 4.44 4.90
N VAL A 157 -7.02 4.35 5.03
CA VAL A 157 -7.89 3.62 4.10
C VAL A 157 -8.65 4.63 3.27
N ILE A 158 -8.38 4.64 1.96
CA ILE A 158 -8.96 5.60 1.01
C ILE A 158 -10.06 4.86 0.25
N GLU A 159 -11.30 5.07 0.66
CA GLU A 159 -12.49 4.43 0.10
C GLU A 159 -13.05 5.23 -1.08
N GLN A 160 -13.16 4.58 -2.25
CA GLN A 160 -13.82 5.17 -3.41
C GLN A 160 -15.34 5.01 -3.30
N ALA A 161 -16.05 6.13 -3.22
CA ALA A 161 -17.51 6.14 -3.23
C ALA A 161 -18.09 5.90 -4.63
N GLY A 162 -19.29 5.32 -4.66
CA GLY A 162 -20.07 5.10 -5.87
C GLY A 162 -19.54 3.96 -6.76
N ASP A 163 -20.13 3.85 -7.95
CA ASP A 163 -20.02 2.67 -8.82
C ASP A 163 -19.13 2.87 -10.04
N THR A 164 -18.41 3.99 -10.12
CA THR A 164 -17.40 4.20 -11.18
C THR A 164 -16.34 3.10 -11.15
N PRO A 165 -15.65 2.80 -12.26
CA PRO A 165 -14.55 1.84 -12.23
C PRO A 165 -13.55 2.20 -11.12
N PHE A 166 -13.03 1.19 -10.42
CA PHE A 166 -12.08 1.43 -9.34
C PHE A 166 -10.79 2.05 -9.89
N ASN A 167 -10.26 3.09 -9.25
CA ASN A 167 -9.06 3.78 -9.69
C ASN A 167 -8.01 3.77 -8.58
N ARG A 168 -7.19 2.71 -8.59
CA ARG A 168 -6.18 2.47 -7.56
C ARG A 168 -5.16 3.61 -7.46
N GLY A 169 -4.58 4.02 -8.60
CA GLY A 169 -3.56 5.07 -8.65
C GLY A 169 -4.05 6.42 -8.11
N LEU A 170 -5.27 6.83 -8.50
CA LEU A 170 -5.90 8.05 -8.00
C LEU A 170 -6.09 8.02 -6.47
N LEU A 171 -6.61 6.91 -5.92
CA LEU A 171 -6.83 6.79 -4.48
C LEU A 171 -5.52 6.83 -3.70
N LEU A 172 -4.44 6.27 -4.24
CA LEU A 172 -3.11 6.36 -3.64
C LEU A 172 -2.55 7.79 -3.67
N ASN A 173 -2.76 8.54 -4.76
CA ASN A 173 -2.40 9.97 -4.81
C ASN A 173 -3.19 10.81 -3.82
N ILE A 174 -4.51 10.57 -3.71
CA ILE A 174 -5.37 11.20 -2.70
C ILE A 174 -4.83 10.84 -1.30
N GLY A 175 -4.51 9.58 -1.04
CA GLY A 175 -3.93 9.13 0.22
C GLY A 175 -2.61 9.83 0.58
N MET A 176 -1.71 10.03 -0.40
CA MET A 176 -0.49 10.80 -0.19
C MET A 176 -0.79 12.25 0.19
N ARG A 177 -1.69 12.92 -0.54
CA ARG A 177 -2.08 14.31 -0.26
C ARG A 177 -2.71 14.45 1.13
N GLU A 178 -3.71 13.62 1.43
CA GLU A 178 -4.48 13.67 2.67
C GLU A 178 -3.64 13.30 3.90
N SER A 179 -2.76 12.30 3.78
CA SER A 179 -1.86 11.94 4.87
C SER A 179 -0.87 13.07 5.18
N LEU A 180 -0.30 13.73 4.17
CA LEU A 180 0.60 14.88 4.36
C LEU A 180 -0.09 16.12 4.93
N LEU A 181 -1.35 16.37 4.58
CA LEU A 181 -2.13 17.48 5.15
C LEU A 181 -2.34 17.30 6.65
N ARG A 182 -2.50 16.04 7.11
CA ARG A 182 -2.65 15.69 8.53
C ARG A 182 -1.32 15.64 9.25
N ASP A 183 -0.29 15.16 8.56
CA ASP A 183 1.03 14.99 9.14
C ASP A 183 2.15 15.32 8.14
N PRO A 184 2.67 16.55 8.18
CA PRO A 184 3.74 16.97 7.28
C PRO A 184 5.09 16.30 7.61
N THR A 185 5.18 15.51 8.69
CA THR A 185 6.42 14.80 9.08
C THR A 185 6.54 13.41 8.45
N ILE A 186 5.51 12.91 7.77
CA ILE A 186 5.58 11.67 7.00
C ILE A 186 6.71 11.76 5.97
N SER A 187 7.62 10.78 6.02
CA SER A 187 8.80 10.71 5.15
C SER A 187 8.79 9.54 4.18
N CYS A 188 7.86 8.59 4.36
CA CYS A 188 7.77 7.36 3.57
C CYS A 188 6.31 6.97 3.32
N PHE A 189 5.99 6.61 2.08
CA PHE A 189 4.70 6.06 1.69
C PHE A 189 4.81 4.57 1.39
N ILE A 190 3.92 3.77 1.97
CA ILE A 190 3.72 2.37 1.61
C ILE A 190 2.39 2.26 0.88
N PHE A 191 2.42 1.90 -0.39
CA PHE A 191 1.23 1.67 -1.21
C PHE A 191 0.85 0.20 -1.10
N HIS A 192 -0.34 -0.09 -0.60
CA HIS A 192 -0.63 -1.44 -0.12
C HIS A 192 -2.00 -1.94 -0.55
N ASP A 193 -2.03 -3.00 -1.36
CA ASP A 193 -3.29 -3.67 -1.70
C ASP A 193 -3.94 -4.29 -0.46
N VAL A 194 -5.27 -4.16 -0.36
CA VAL A 194 -6.02 -4.64 0.81
C VAL A 194 -6.00 -6.17 0.95
N ASP A 195 -5.72 -6.90 -0.13
CA ASP A 195 -5.79 -8.36 -0.20
C ASP A 195 -4.43 -9.06 -0.02
N LEU A 196 -3.33 -8.35 0.18
CA LEU A 196 -2.00 -8.95 0.31
C LEU A 196 -1.54 -8.96 1.77
N LEU A 197 -1.28 -10.13 2.35
CA LEU A 197 -0.82 -10.24 3.75
C LEU A 197 0.66 -10.66 3.80
N PRO A 198 1.59 -9.87 4.39
CA PRO A 198 3.00 -10.24 4.46
C PRO A 198 3.19 -11.52 5.27
N GLU A 199 3.98 -12.48 4.78
CA GLU A 199 4.24 -13.77 5.44
C GLU A 199 5.54 -13.79 6.27
N ASP A 200 6.42 -12.80 6.12
CA ASP A 200 7.67 -12.69 6.87
C ASP A 200 7.83 -11.29 7.49
N SER A 201 8.03 -11.22 8.80
CA SER A 201 8.22 -9.96 9.54
C SER A 201 9.55 -9.28 9.24
N ASN A 202 10.50 -9.97 8.59
CA ASN A 202 11.75 -9.38 8.11
C ASN A 202 11.57 -8.60 6.81
N ASN A 203 10.40 -8.65 6.18
CA ASN A 203 10.08 -7.74 5.08
C ASN A 203 9.79 -6.34 5.65
N LEU A 204 10.86 -5.56 5.84
CA LEU A 204 10.76 -4.26 6.52
C LEU A 204 9.92 -3.25 5.74
N TYR A 205 8.90 -2.69 6.40
CA TYR A 205 8.05 -1.61 5.91
C TYR A 205 8.78 -0.27 6.06
N LEU A 206 9.71 -0.01 5.14
CA LEU A 206 10.51 1.21 5.08
C LEU A 206 10.78 1.60 3.65
N CYS A 207 11.08 2.88 3.44
CA CYS A 207 11.51 3.41 2.16
C CYS A 207 13.04 3.42 2.09
N ASP A 208 13.57 3.09 0.92
CA ASP A 208 14.97 3.30 0.58
C ASP A 208 15.12 4.49 -0.40
N GLY A 209 16.28 4.63 -1.02
CA GLY A 209 16.53 5.69 -2.01
C GLY A 209 15.86 5.47 -3.37
N ASN A 210 15.14 4.37 -3.56
CA ASN A 210 14.63 3.87 -4.84
C ASN A 210 13.10 3.62 -4.77
N LEU A 211 12.52 3.04 -5.82
CA LEU A 211 11.19 2.45 -5.75
C LEU A 211 11.33 1.02 -5.21
N ARG A 212 10.87 0.80 -3.98
CA ARG A 212 10.99 -0.51 -3.34
C ARG A 212 9.73 -1.33 -3.61
N HIS A 213 9.87 -2.50 -4.22
CA HIS A 213 8.82 -3.48 -4.37
C HIS A 213 8.91 -4.53 -3.27
N MET A 214 7.92 -4.50 -2.38
CA MET A 214 7.87 -5.33 -1.18
C MET A 214 7.22 -6.68 -1.45
N ALA A 215 6.21 -6.73 -2.33
CA ALA A 215 5.49 -7.95 -2.71
C ALA A 215 6.22 -8.76 -3.79
N SER A 216 7.52 -9.03 -3.59
CA SER A 216 8.36 -9.72 -4.59
C SER A 216 7.95 -11.17 -4.85
N GLY A 217 7.26 -11.82 -3.91
CA GLY A 217 6.68 -13.15 -4.09
C GLY A 217 5.25 -13.24 -3.58
N ILE A 218 4.27 -13.25 -4.48
CA ILE A 218 2.85 -13.45 -4.12
C ILE A 218 2.46 -14.92 -4.38
N ASP A 219 1.71 -15.54 -3.48
CA ASP A 219 1.30 -16.95 -3.62
C ASP A 219 0.50 -17.24 -4.91
N GLU A 220 -0.33 -16.30 -5.40
CA GLU A 220 -1.03 -16.42 -6.70
C GLU A 220 -0.08 -16.51 -7.88
N ALA A 221 1.09 -15.88 -7.78
CA ALA A 221 2.16 -15.91 -8.77
C ALA A 221 3.22 -16.99 -8.45
N ARG A 222 2.88 -17.97 -7.59
CA ARG A 222 3.79 -19.02 -7.10
C ARG A 222 5.07 -18.44 -6.49
N PHE A 223 4.94 -17.32 -5.77
CA PHE A 223 6.03 -16.60 -5.11
C PHE A 223 7.15 -16.08 -6.03
N HIS A 224 6.86 -15.87 -7.31
CA HIS A 224 7.78 -15.24 -8.26
C HIS A 224 7.20 -13.92 -8.76
N SER A 225 8.06 -12.94 -9.01
CA SER A 225 7.64 -11.72 -9.70
C SER A 225 7.28 -12.00 -11.16
N PRO A 226 6.14 -11.51 -11.68
CA PRO A 226 5.70 -11.79 -13.05
C PRO A 226 6.68 -11.37 -14.15
N PHE A 227 7.41 -10.27 -13.95
CA PHE A 227 8.41 -9.74 -14.86
C PHE A 227 9.33 -8.72 -14.15
N GLU A 228 10.44 -8.33 -14.78
CA GLU A 228 11.53 -7.58 -14.15
C GLU A 228 11.10 -6.23 -13.53
N ASN A 229 10.31 -5.43 -14.25
CA ASN A 229 9.84 -4.13 -13.77
C ASN A 229 8.42 -4.17 -13.14
N TYR A 230 7.98 -5.34 -12.67
CA TYR A 230 6.69 -5.47 -11.98
C TYR A 230 6.71 -4.82 -10.60
N ALA A 231 5.91 -3.76 -10.43
CA ALA A 231 5.80 -2.98 -9.19
C ALA A 231 4.37 -3.00 -8.60
N GLY A 232 3.62 -4.08 -8.83
CA GLY A 232 2.26 -4.22 -8.32
C GLY A 232 2.18 -4.70 -6.87
N GLY A 233 0.97 -4.71 -6.31
CA GLY A 233 0.72 -5.23 -4.97
C GLY A 233 1.14 -4.27 -3.86
N VAL A 234 2.38 -4.42 -3.36
CA VAL A 234 2.93 -3.59 -2.28
C VAL A 234 4.26 -2.97 -2.66
N THR A 235 4.31 -1.64 -2.66
CA THR A 235 5.50 -0.85 -2.95
C THR A 235 5.71 0.24 -1.91
N ALA A 236 6.95 0.72 -1.80
CA ALA A 236 7.34 1.80 -0.90
C ALA A 236 8.16 2.85 -1.64
N LEU A 237 7.90 4.12 -1.35
CA LEU A 237 8.57 5.25 -1.97
C LEU A 237 8.72 6.40 -0.97
N SER A 238 9.93 6.96 -0.86
CA SER A 238 10.16 8.11 0.01
C SER A 238 9.31 9.30 -0.44
N ARG A 239 8.97 10.21 0.49
CA ARG A 239 8.19 11.42 0.16
C ARG A 239 8.84 12.20 -0.99
N THR A 240 10.16 12.38 -0.92
CA THR A 240 10.94 13.08 -1.94
C THR A 240 10.78 12.41 -3.31
N ASN A 241 10.92 11.08 -3.37
CA ASN A 241 10.82 10.35 -4.63
C ASN A 241 9.38 10.31 -5.16
N ALA A 242 8.37 10.19 -4.28
CA ALA A 242 6.97 10.23 -4.68
C ALA A 242 6.59 11.57 -5.33
N ILE A 243 7.07 12.68 -4.76
CA ILE A 243 6.89 14.01 -5.36
C ILE A 243 7.69 14.14 -6.66
N LEU A 244 8.94 13.66 -6.68
CA LEU A 244 9.82 13.71 -7.86
C LEU A 244 9.19 13.06 -9.09
N ILE A 245 8.57 11.89 -8.93
CA ILE A 245 7.94 11.15 -10.03
C ILE A 245 6.49 11.57 -10.32
N ASN A 246 6.00 12.59 -9.61
CA ASN A 246 4.60 13.06 -9.66
C ASN A 246 3.57 11.97 -9.27
N GLY A 247 3.92 11.05 -8.38
CA GLY A 247 3.04 9.97 -7.92
C GLY A 247 2.54 9.03 -9.01
N PHE A 248 1.37 8.43 -8.77
CA PHE A 248 0.70 7.53 -9.70
C PHE A 248 0.00 8.29 -10.83
N PRO A 249 -0.26 7.68 -11.99
CA PRO A 249 -1.22 8.22 -12.96
C PRO A 249 -2.67 8.18 -12.44
N ASN A 250 -3.46 9.23 -12.68
CA ASN A 250 -4.87 9.27 -12.28
C ASN A 250 -5.82 8.74 -13.37
N ARG A 251 -5.35 8.51 -14.60
CA ARG A 251 -6.21 8.17 -15.75
C ARG A 251 -6.56 6.68 -15.89
N TYR A 252 -6.02 5.80 -15.05
CA TYR A 252 -6.30 4.35 -15.12
C TYR A 252 -7.57 4.01 -14.34
N TRP A 253 -8.68 3.96 -15.07
CA TRP A 253 -9.97 3.50 -14.56
C TRP A 253 -10.13 1.99 -14.84
N GLY A 254 -10.25 1.18 -13.79
CA GLY A 254 -10.22 -0.29 -13.85
C GLY A 254 -8.83 -0.88 -13.56
N TRP A 255 -8.71 -2.20 -13.67
CA TRP A 255 -7.47 -2.91 -13.33
C TRP A 255 -6.40 -2.78 -14.44
N GLY A 256 -5.15 -2.47 -14.06
CA GLY A 256 -3.95 -2.69 -14.87
C GLY A 256 -3.17 -1.44 -15.30
N ASN A 257 -1.85 -1.63 -15.50
CA ASN A 257 -0.86 -0.67 -16.01
C ASN A 257 -0.60 0.60 -15.18
N GLU A 258 -1.36 0.90 -14.14
CA GLU A 258 -1.04 2.00 -13.21
C GLU A 258 0.26 1.75 -12.45
N ASP A 259 0.51 0.49 -12.06
CA ASP A 259 1.74 0.05 -11.38
C ASP A 259 2.94 0.01 -12.33
N ASP A 260 2.70 -0.43 -13.57
CA ASP A 260 3.72 -0.46 -14.63
C ASP A 260 4.16 0.97 -14.93
N GLU A 261 3.23 1.92 -15.01
CA GLU A 261 3.55 3.32 -15.21
C GLU A 261 4.25 3.95 -14.01
N LEU A 262 3.88 3.60 -12.78
CA LEU A 262 4.65 4.02 -11.60
C LEU A 262 6.11 3.59 -11.72
N SER A 263 6.36 2.32 -12.07
CA SER A 263 7.72 1.80 -12.26
C SER A 263 8.45 2.48 -13.41
N ALA A 264 7.77 2.76 -14.52
CA ALA A 264 8.35 3.47 -15.65
C ALA A 264 8.72 4.92 -15.31
N ARG A 265 7.86 5.63 -14.54
CA ARG A 265 8.16 6.98 -14.02
C ARG A 265 9.35 6.95 -13.08
N ALA A 266 9.42 5.99 -12.16
CA ALA A 266 10.60 5.80 -11.31
C ALA A 266 11.88 5.63 -12.13
N PHE A 267 11.85 4.74 -13.13
CA PHE A 267 12.97 4.51 -14.04
C PHE A 267 13.39 5.78 -14.81
N MET A 268 12.44 6.59 -15.29
CA MET A 268 12.72 7.88 -15.95
C MET A 268 13.49 8.86 -15.06
N HIS A 269 13.33 8.76 -13.74
CA HIS A 269 14.00 9.60 -12.75
C HIS A 269 15.22 8.91 -12.12
N ASN A 270 15.78 7.88 -12.77
CA ASN A 270 16.92 7.09 -12.30
C ASN A 270 16.69 6.40 -10.93
N LEU A 271 15.44 6.14 -10.58
CA LEU A 271 15.08 5.32 -9.43
C LEU A 271 14.96 3.88 -9.89
N MET A 272 15.78 3.00 -9.30
CA MET A 272 15.74 1.57 -9.61
C MET A 272 14.54 0.90 -8.91
N LEU A 273 14.15 -0.28 -9.38
CA LEU A 273 13.19 -1.12 -8.67
C LEU A 273 13.93 -2.07 -7.73
N THR A 274 13.94 -1.77 -6.43
CA THR A 274 14.60 -2.60 -5.41
C THR A 274 13.63 -3.64 -4.86
N ARG A 275 14.12 -4.84 -4.52
CA ARG A 275 13.31 -5.92 -3.94
C ARG A 275 14.06 -6.57 -2.79
N CYS A 276 13.32 -7.00 -1.77
CA CYS A 276 13.84 -8.00 -0.86
C CYS A 276 13.86 -9.38 -1.56
N PRO A 277 14.73 -10.31 -1.12
CA PRO A 277 14.72 -11.68 -1.63
C PRO A 277 13.31 -12.29 -1.56
N GLU A 278 12.90 -13.05 -2.58
CA GLU A 278 11.53 -13.58 -2.71
C GLU A 278 11.06 -14.42 -1.52
N TYR A 279 11.98 -15.05 -0.79
CA TYR A 279 11.64 -15.81 0.42
C TYR A 279 11.28 -14.91 1.62
N ILE A 280 11.76 -13.65 1.64
CA ILE A 280 11.38 -12.62 2.62
C ILE A 280 10.17 -11.84 2.12
N GLY A 281 10.15 -11.50 0.83
CA GLY A 281 9.08 -10.71 0.20
C GLY A 281 7.79 -11.48 -0.08
N ARG A 282 7.50 -12.52 0.72
CA ARG A 282 6.33 -13.37 0.54
C ARG A 282 5.06 -12.69 1.02
N TYR A 283 4.03 -12.73 0.19
CA TYR A 283 2.68 -12.29 0.53
C TYR A 283 1.66 -13.38 0.21
N LYS A 284 0.70 -13.53 1.11
CA LYS A 284 -0.51 -14.31 0.91
C LYS A 284 -1.60 -13.43 0.31
N ALA A 285 -2.07 -13.75 -0.89
CA ALA A 285 -3.25 -13.10 -1.44
C ALA A 285 -4.54 -13.73 -0.88
N VAL A 286 -5.40 -12.88 -0.31
CA VAL A 286 -6.76 -13.25 0.08
C VAL A 286 -7.58 -13.40 -1.19
N ARG A 287 -8.11 -14.60 -1.41
CA ARG A 287 -8.73 -14.96 -2.69
C ARG A 287 -10.04 -14.23 -2.92
N HIS A 288 -10.21 -13.73 -4.13
CA HIS A 288 -11.44 -13.08 -4.56
C HIS A 288 -11.55 -13.01 -6.08
N LEU A 289 -12.75 -12.67 -6.58
CA LEU A 289 -12.94 -12.39 -8.00
C LEU A 289 -12.10 -11.18 -8.41
N LYS A 290 -11.20 -11.37 -9.38
CA LYS A 290 -10.36 -10.31 -9.93
C LYS A 290 -11.17 -9.50 -10.95
N ALA A 291 -10.97 -8.19 -10.96
CA ALA A 291 -11.60 -7.31 -11.94
C ALA A 291 -11.02 -7.55 -13.34
N ALA A 292 -11.82 -7.28 -14.36
CA ALA A 292 -11.32 -7.27 -15.73
C ALA A 292 -10.36 -6.09 -15.95
N ARG A 293 -9.38 -6.29 -16.84
CA ARG A 293 -8.48 -5.20 -17.26
C ARG A 293 -9.27 -4.08 -17.91
N GLY A 294 -8.89 -2.84 -17.62
CA GLY A 294 -9.46 -1.70 -18.33
C GLY A 294 -9.09 -1.71 -19.81
N SER A 295 -10.02 -1.25 -20.65
CA SER A 295 -9.81 -1.18 -22.10
C SER A 295 -8.72 -0.15 -22.44
N GLY A 296 -7.85 -0.49 -23.39
CA GLY A 296 -6.84 0.43 -23.92
C GLY A 296 -5.63 0.70 -23.01
N HIS A 297 -5.57 0.10 -21.80
CA HIS A 297 -4.51 0.37 -20.81
C HIS A 297 -3.09 0.19 -21.35
N TYR A 298 -2.81 -0.81 -22.19
CA TYR A 298 -1.49 -0.95 -22.83
C TYR A 298 -1.14 0.21 -23.77
N GLY A 299 -2.13 0.72 -24.51
CA GLY A 299 -1.94 1.89 -25.36
C GLY A 299 -1.66 3.14 -24.52
N THR A 300 -2.40 3.32 -23.43
CA THR A 300 -2.19 4.39 -22.46
C THR A 300 -0.82 4.33 -21.81
N PHE A 301 -0.35 3.12 -21.47
CA PHE A 301 0.97 2.88 -20.90
C PHE A 301 2.08 3.19 -21.90
N LEU A 302 1.97 2.74 -23.15
CA LEU A 302 2.94 3.08 -24.18
C LEU A 302 3.02 4.60 -24.43
N ALA A 303 1.98 5.37 -24.14
CA ALA A 303 1.96 6.82 -24.30
C ALA A 303 2.34 7.61 -23.03
N TYR A 304 2.77 6.94 -21.94
CA TYR A 304 2.87 7.54 -20.60
C TYR A 304 3.75 8.80 -20.52
N ARG A 305 4.81 8.90 -21.34
CA ARG A 305 5.68 10.10 -21.38
C ARG A 305 4.94 11.37 -21.78
N GLY A 306 3.82 11.25 -22.48
CA GLY A 306 2.94 12.35 -22.83
C GLY A 306 2.13 12.87 -21.65
N PHE A 307 2.03 12.10 -20.56
CA PHE A 307 1.17 12.35 -19.41
C PHE A 307 1.98 12.63 -18.13
N THR A 308 3.14 13.29 -18.24
CA THR A 308 3.95 13.66 -17.06
C THR A 308 3.26 14.65 -16.12
N ASN A 309 2.23 15.37 -16.61
CA ASN A 309 1.32 16.19 -15.81
C ASN A 309 0.14 15.42 -15.18
N ASP A 310 -0.06 14.15 -15.52
CA ASP A 310 -1.08 13.32 -14.89
C ASP A 310 -0.49 12.71 -13.62
N GLY A 311 -0.80 13.26 -12.46
CA GLY A 311 -0.34 12.70 -11.19
C GLY A 311 -0.74 13.53 -9.99
N LEU A 312 0.14 13.62 -9.00
CA LEU A 312 -0.08 14.44 -7.79
C LEU A 312 -0.39 15.90 -8.14
N ASN A 313 0.33 16.49 -9.09
CA ASN A 313 0.14 17.88 -9.51
C ASN A 313 -1.17 18.13 -10.28
N TYR A 314 -1.85 17.08 -10.76
CA TYR A 314 -3.15 17.19 -11.40
C TYR A 314 -4.29 17.33 -10.38
N LEU A 315 -4.06 16.91 -9.13
CA LEU A 315 -5.06 16.98 -8.07
C LEU A 315 -5.19 18.42 -7.57
N GLY A 316 -6.22 19.12 -8.06
CA GLY A 316 -6.68 20.41 -7.55
C GLY A 316 -7.68 20.26 -6.41
N ASN A 317 -8.30 21.38 -5.99
CA ASN A 317 -9.31 21.36 -4.92
C ASN A 317 -10.63 20.70 -5.35
N ASP A 318 -10.97 20.77 -6.64
CA ASP A 318 -12.22 20.21 -7.19
C ASP A 318 -12.04 18.82 -7.84
N SER A 319 -10.86 18.22 -7.71
CA SER A 319 -10.57 16.91 -8.33
C SER A 319 -11.29 15.75 -7.64
N TYR A 320 -11.55 15.87 -6.35
CA TYR A 320 -12.31 14.90 -5.55
C TYR A 320 -13.00 15.62 -4.39
N LYS A 321 -14.05 15.00 -3.84
CA LYS A 321 -14.72 15.49 -2.64
C LYS A 321 -14.60 14.46 -1.53
N ILE A 322 -14.15 14.89 -0.35
CA ILE A 322 -14.22 14.07 0.86
C ILE A 322 -15.69 14.03 1.30
N LEU A 323 -16.29 12.83 1.27
CA LEU A 323 -17.64 12.59 1.75
C LEU A 323 -17.67 12.27 3.24
N TYR A 324 -16.63 11.58 3.70
CA TYR A 324 -16.48 11.16 5.09
C TYR A 324 -15.01 11.12 5.47
N ASP A 325 -14.71 11.56 6.68
CA ASP A 325 -13.38 11.52 7.29
C ASP A 325 -13.50 11.20 8.78
N SER A 326 -12.97 10.05 9.18
CA SER A 326 -13.03 9.63 10.58
C SER A 326 -12.17 10.49 11.50
N SER A 327 -11.18 11.22 10.98
CA SER A 327 -10.32 12.09 11.81
C SER A 327 -11.04 13.37 12.27
N ALA A 328 -11.97 13.91 11.46
CA ALA A 328 -12.78 15.08 11.82
C ALA A 328 -13.73 14.84 13.01
N ILE A 329 -14.13 13.59 13.24
CA ILE A 329 -14.95 13.19 14.41
C ILE A 329 -14.18 13.40 15.73
N HIS A 330 -12.85 13.33 15.69
CA HIS A 330 -12.01 13.51 16.87
C HIS A 330 -11.58 14.97 17.11
N GLU A 331 -11.60 15.82 16.08
CA GLU A 331 -11.31 17.26 16.22
C GLU A 331 -12.47 18.04 16.88
N SER A 332 -13.73 17.63 16.67
CA SER A 332 -14.89 18.27 17.32
C SER A 332 -14.94 18.06 18.85
N VAL A 333 -14.14 17.13 19.38
CA VAL A 333 -13.94 16.92 20.83
C VAL A 333 -12.83 17.83 21.40
N ARG A 334 -12.10 18.55 20.55
CA ARG A 334 -10.98 19.44 20.93
C ARG A 334 -11.35 20.92 20.93
N PHE A 335 -12.33 21.32 21.72
CA PHE A 335 -12.48 22.75 22.04
C PHE A 335 -13.01 22.92 23.46
N GLN A 336 -12.11 23.23 24.41
CA GLN A 336 -12.17 24.45 25.23
C GLN A 336 -10.79 24.79 25.82
N ASN A 337 -10.42 26.06 25.63
CA ASN A 337 -9.39 26.87 26.31
C ASN A 337 -7.94 26.89 25.77
N GLU A 338 -7.70 27.96 25.00
CA GLU A 338 -6.51 28.83 24.95
C GLU A 338 -5.77 28.96 26.31
N SER A 339 -4.49 29.25 26.45
CA SER A 339 -3.44 29.82 25.60
C SER A 339 -2.08 29.53 26.29
N THR A 340 -0.98 29.67 25.53
CA THR A 340 0.44 29.64 25.98
C THR A 340 1.09 28.27 26.26
N LEU A 341 1.42 27.53 25.18
CA LEU A 341 2.62 26.65 25.04
C LEU A 341 2.60 25.96 23.67
N THR A 342 3.00 26.69 22.62
CA THR A 342 3.01 26.28 21.21
C THR A 342 4.17 25.35 20.80
N ASN A 343 4.72 24.52 21.69
CA ASN A 343 5.87 23.65 21.38
C ASN A 343 5.72 22.17 21.78
N PHE A 344 4.50 21.64 21.79
CA PHE A 344 4.27 20.20 21.71
C PHE A 344 3.03 19.94 20.86
N LEU A 345 3.27 19.59 19.60
CA LEU A 345 2.30 18.94 18.71
C LEU A 345 1.84 17.64 19.37
N SER A 346 0.81 17.74 20.20
CA SER A 346 0.33 16.68 21.07
C SER A 346 -0.98 16.11 20.52
N PHE A 347 -0.95 14.85 20.14
CA PHE A 347 -1.65 13.87 20.95
C PHE A 347 -0.56 13.01 21.60
N PRO A 348 -0.56 12.82 22.93
CA PRO A 348 0.24 11.74 23.49
C PRO A 348 -0.31 10.44 22.90
N VAL A 349 0.53 9.69 22.16
CA VAL A 349 0.27 8.27 21.94
C VAL A 349 0.20 7.64 23.32
N GLY A 350 -1.02 7.33 23.77
CA GLY A 350 -1.34 6.98 25.16
C GLY A 350 -2.67 7.55 25.69
N GLN A 351 -3.26 8.57 25.07
CA GLN A 351 -4.57 9.13 25.51
C GLN A 351 -5.80 8.65 24.70
N CYS A 352 -5.60 7.95 23.58
CA CYS A 352 -6.65 7.14 22.94
C CYS A 352 -6.64 5.72 23.48
N ALA A 353 -6.24 5.57 24.75
CA ALA A 353 -6.28 4.31 25.45
C ALA A 353 -7.70 3.74 25.40
N LEU A 354 -7.79 2.41 25.44
CA LEU A 354 -9.01 1.64 25.70
C LEU A 354 -9.93 2.33 26.74
N GLY A 355 -9.36 3.04 27.73
CA GLY A 355 -10.05 3.86 28.72
C GLY A 355 -10.95 4.98 28.19
N THR A 356 -10.60 5.67 27.11
CA THR A 356 -11.46 6.73 26.51
C THR A 356 -12.67 6.12 25.80
N ILE A 357 -12.48 4.97 25.15
CA ILE A 357 -13.57 4.20 24.54
C ILE A 357 -14.45 3.60 25.63
N ALA A 358 -13.86 3.04 26.69
CA ALA A 358 -14.58 2.53 27.85
C ALA A 358 -15.41 3.64 28.51
N HIS A 359 -14.85 4.83 28.69
CA HIS A 359 -15.54 5.99 29.24
C HIS A 359 -16.72 6.43 28.34
N HIS A 360 -16.53 6.54 27.02
CA HIS A 360 -17.62 6.89 26.10
C HIS A 360 -18.72 5.83 26.01
N LEU A 361 -18.38 4.56 26.18
CA LEU A 361 -19.34 3.45 26.23
C LEU A 361 -19.92 3.19 27.63
N ASN A 362 -19.62 4.07 28.60
CA ASN A 362 -20.07 3.97 29.98
C ASN A 362 -19.69 2.63 30.67
N LEU A 363 -18.53 2.08 30.29
CA LEU A 363 -17.96 0.86 30.86
C LEU A 363 -17.13 1.17 32.09
N SER A 364 -17.41 0.47 33.18
CA SER A 364 -16.79 0.69 34.50
C SER A 364 -15.39 0.08 34.64
N ASN A 365 -14.93 -0.76 33.70
CA ASN A 365 -13.61 -1.38 33.78
C ASN A 365 -12.97 -1.67 32.41
N GLU A 366 -11.71 -1.26 32.22
CA GLU A 366 -10.89 -1.60 31.04
C GLU A 366 -10.73 -3.12 30.83
N GLN A 367 -10.87 -3.91 31.90
CA GLN A 367 -10.85 -5.38 31.84
C GLN A 367 -12.01 -5.95 31.02
N GLN A 368 -13.18 -5.29 30.96
CA GLN A 368 -14.37 -5.78 30.23
C GLN A 368 -14.22 -5.71 28.70
N LEU A 369 -13.30 -4.88 28.17
CA LEU A 369 -12.93 -4.89 26.75
C LEU A 369 -11.84 -5.94 26.44
N ARG A 370 -11.00 -6.28 27.44
CA ARG A 370 -9.95 -7.31 27.31
C ARG A 370 -10.48 -8.73 27.43
N SER A 371 -11.42 -8.96 28.34
CA SER A 371 -12.22 -10.19 28.38
C SER A 371 -13.41 -9.97 27.45
N ALA A 372 -13.55 -10.74 26.37
CA ALA A 372 -14.60 -10.58 25.34
C ALA A 372 -16.08 -10.74 25.81
N GLY A 373 -16.38 -10.54 27.09
CA GLY A 373 -17.71 -10.57 27.70
C GLY A 373 -18.26 -9.18 27.93
N LEU A 374 -18.75 -8.53 26.88
CA LEU A 374 -19.51 -7.27 26.98
C LEU A 374 -21.00 -7.60 27.04
N SER A 375 -21.48 -8.04 28.21
CA SER A 375 -22.90 -8.20 28.45
C SER A 375 -23.55 -6.82 28.62
N GLY A 376 -24.19 -6.29 27.56
CA GLY A 376 -25.03 -5.09 27.63
C GLY A 376 -24.70 -3.96 26.64
N ILE A 377 -23.62 -4.07 25.86
CA ILE A 377 -23.31 -3.11 24.78
C ILE A 377 -23.69 -3.74 23.44
N ASP A 378 -24.37 -2.97 22.59
CA ASP A 378 -24.65 -3.38 21.22
C ASP A 378 -23.31 -3.65 20.48
N ALA A 379 -23.09 -4.91 20.12
CA ALA A 379 -21.88 -5.36 19.45
C ALA A 379 -21.59 -4.57 18.18
N VAL A 380 -22.65 -4.09 17.50
CA VAL A 380 -22.55 -3.28 16.28
C VAL A 380 -21.95 -1.90 16.58
N GLN A 381 -22.42 -1.23 17.64
CA GLN A 381 -21.91 0.10 18.03
C GLN A 381 -20.44 0.04 18.45
N LEU A 382 -20.06 -1.00 19.22
CA LEU A 382 -18.67 -1.19 19.59
C LEU A 382 -17.79 -1.49 18.36
N GLU A 383 -18.27 -2.31 17.44
CA GLU A 383 -17.54 -2.61 16.20
C GLU A 383 -17.31 -1.34 15.37
N GLN A 384 -18.32 -0.46 15.26
CA GLN A 384 -18.18 0.84 14.60
C GLN A 384 -17.21 1.77 15.33
N ALA A 385 -17.29 1.88 16.65
CA ALA A 385 -16.41 2.75 17.43
C ALA A 385 -14.94 2.30 17.37
N THR A 386 -14.69 0.99 17.47
CA THR A 386 -13.33 0.41 17.45
C THR A 386 -12.69 0.46 16.06
N ARG A 387 -13.50 0.44 15.00
CA ARG A 387 -13.04 0.53 13.61
C ARG A 387 -12.20 1.78 13.35
N TYR A 388 -12.66 2.96 13.81
CA TYR A 388 -11.99 4.24 13.54
C TYR A 388 -10.72 4.48 14.38
N VAL A 389 -10.49 3.64 15.38
CA VAL A 389 -9.27 3.70 16.21
C VAL A 389 -8.11 3.02 15.50
N LEU A 390 -8.39 1.96 14.74
CA LEU A 390 -7.40 1.10 14.10
C LEU A 390 -6.85 1.66 12.79
N TYR A 391 -7.55 2.59 12.15
CA TYR A 391 -7.09 3.24 10.93
C TYR A 391 -7.83 4.57 10.71
N THR A 392 -7.22 5.48 9.94
CA THR A 392 -7.92 6.68 9.47
C THR A 392 -8.70 6.33 8.19
N HIS A 393 -10.01 6.53 8.22
CA HIS A 393 -10.90 6.25 7.10
C HIS A 393 -11.28 7.54 6.37
N ILE A 394 -10.98 7.59 5.07
CA ILE A 394 -11.34 8.71 4.19
C ILE A 394 -12.16 8.15 3.03
N THR A 395 -13.42 8.56 2.92
CA THR A 395 -14.29 8.22 1.79
C THR A 395 -14.33 9.39 0.82
N VAL A 396 -14.01 9.14 -0.45
CA VAL A 396 -13.90 10.16 -1.49
C VAL A 396 -14.81 9.89 -2.68
N ASP A 397 -15.46 10.95 -3.16
CA ASP A 397 -16.13 10.98 -4.46
C ASP A 397 -15.16 11.49 -5.53
N VAL A 398 -14.89 10.63 -6.51
CA VAL A 398 -14.00 10.88 -7.66
C VAL A 398 -14.78 10.97 -8.98
N SER A 399 -16.11 11.05 -8.93
CA SER A 399 -16.99 11.05 -10.09
C SER A 399 -16.76 12.26 -11.00
N ALA A 400 -16.35 13.40 -10.44
CA ALA A 400 -15.97 14.59 -11.20
C ALA A 400 -14.77 14.27 -12.11
N LEU A 401 -13.70 13.70 -11.56
CA LEU A 401 -12.50 13.35 -12.30
C LEU A 401 -12.76 12.24 -13.33
N HIS A 402 -13.61 11.25 -13.03
CA HIS A 402 -14.01 10.22 -14.00
C HIS A 402 -14.68 10.80 -15.25
N LYS A 403 -15.43 11.90 -15.11
CA LYS A 403 -16.06 12.59 -16.24
C LYS A 403 -15.07 13.43 -17.05
N THR A 404 -13.88 13.71 -16.52
CA THR A 404 -12.84 14.47 -17.22
C THR A 404 -11.93 13.54 -18.01
N THR A 405 -11.54 13.96 -19.21
CA THR A 405 -10.49 13.30 -19.98
C THR A 405 -9.18 14.04 -19.77
N ILE A 406 -8.25 13.39 -19.08
CA ILE A 406 -6.89 13.91 -18.93
C ILE A 406 -6.20 13.84 -20.30
N LYS A 407 -5.74 14.98 -20.81
CA LYS A 407 -5.07 15.08 -22.11
C LYS A 407 -3.55 15.03 -21.93
N PRO A 408 -2.82 14.40 -22.87
CA PRO A 408 -1.36 14.44 -22.83
C PRO A 408 -0.86 15.86 -23.13
N LEU A 409 0.28 16.23 -22.54
CA LEU A 409 1.05 17.42 -22.92
C LEU A 409 1.63 17.27 -24.33
N HIS A 410 2.07 16.06 -24.67
CA HIS A 410 2.68 15.72 -25.96
C HIS A 410 2.22 14.35 -26.43
N GLU A 411 2.01 14.19 -27.73
CA GLU A 411 1.76 12.87 -28.30
C GLU A 411 3.08 12.08 -28.29
N THR A 412 3.12 11.04 -27.46
CA THR A 412 4.28 10.13 -27.37
C THR A 412 3.82 8.70 -27.49
N ARG A 413 4.71 7.83 -27.94
CA ARG A 413 4.50 6.39 -27.93
C ARG A 413 5.83 5.67 -27.86
N GLU A 414 5.99 4.85 -26.84
CA GLU A 414 7.16 4.00 -26.68
C GLU A 414 7.25 2.97 -27.80
N SER A 415 8.49 2.67 -28.18
CA SER A 415 8.75 1.65 -29.18
C SER A 415 8.44 0.25 -28.65
N VAL A 416 8.18 -0.69 -29.56
CA VAL A 416 8.08 -2.12 -29.20
C VAL A 416 9.36 -2.59 -28.52
N TRP A 417 10.52 -2.10 -28.95
CA TRP A 417 11.80 -2.44 -28.33
C TRP A 417 11.86 -2.01 -26.86
N TRP A 418 11.45 -0.78 -26.55
CA TRP A 418 11.38 -0.29 -25.16
C TRP A 418 10.41 -1.14 -24.34
N PHE A 419 9.22 -1.44 -24.88
CA PHE A 419 8.24 -2.27 -24.21
C PHE A 419 8.81 -3.65 -23.85
N LEU A 420 9.50 -4.31 -24.78
CA LEU A 420 10.10 -5.61 -24.55
C LEU A 420 11.20 -5.56 -23.47
N ASN A 421 12.04 -4.53 -23.47
CA ASN A 421 13.06 -4.33 -22.42
C ASN A 421 12.39 -4.05 -21.06
N PHE A 422 11.33 -3.23 -21.03
CA PHE A 422 10.62 -2.92 -19.80
C PHE A 422 10.01 -4.18 -19.16
N TYR A 423 9.44 -5.08 -19.94
CA TYR A 423 8.93 -6.36 -19.43
C TYR A 423 10.03 -7.44 -19.26
N GLY A 424 11.31 -7.14 -19.53
CA GLY A 424 12.43 -8.07 -19.38
C GLY A 424 12.41 -9.24 -20.38
N TRP A 425 11.88 -9.03 -21.58
CA TRP A 425 11.81 -10.06 -22.64
C TRP A 425 13.03 -10.03 -23.58
N LEU A 426 13.73 -8.89 -23.62
CA LEU A 426 15.03 -8.66 -24.26
C LEU A 426 16.00 -8.20 -23.19
#